data_AF-A0A3P7MW07-F1
#
_entry.id   AF-A0A3P7MW07-F1
#
_cell.length_a   1.000
_cell.length_b   1.000
_cell.length_c   1.000
_cell.angle_alpha   90.00
_cell.angle_beta   90.00
_cell.angle_gamma   90.00
#
_symmetry.space_group_name_H-M   'P 1'
#
loop_
_entity.id
_entity.type
_entity.pdbx_description
1 polymer ?
#
loop_
_entity_poly.entity_id
_entity_poly.type
_entity_poly.pdbx_seq_one_letter_code
_entity_poly.pdbx_strand_id
1 'polypeptide(L)'
;MGGTSCKLIEGKPKCVPELIRRSQEDSNPCASKSCPFGTECKLEQVQCIRAPCPPIAVCGAPSGYNKCGVNETFRECATKCEPTCSNKSPICIEMCAPGKCQCKPGFYRNTTGQCVAAADCGS
;
A
#
# COMPACT_ATOMS: atom_id res chain seq x y z
N MET A 1 -25.19 -16.26 -5.92
CA MET A 1 -25.90 -17.49 -6.34
C MET A 1 -26.31 -17.29 -7.79
N GLY A 2 -25.81 -18.08 -8.74
CA GLY A 2 -26.11 -17.91 -10.16
C GLY A 2 -27.53 -18.40 -10.48
N GLY A 3 -28.31 -17.58 -11.19
CA GLY A 3 -29.65 -17.95 -11.64
C GLY A 3 -29.60 -18.94 -12.81
N THR A 4 -30.49 -19.93 -12.78
CA THR A 4 -30.75 -20.83 -13.91
C THR A 4 -31.98 -20.29 -14.65
N SER A 5 -31.96 -20.26 -15.97
CA SER A 5 -33.11 -19.85 -16.78
C SER A 5 -33.60 -21.01 -17.63
N CYS A 6 -34.91 -21.12 -17.78
CA CYS A 6 -35.52 -22.21 -18.54
C CYS A 6 -35.56 -21.84 -20.02
N LYS A 7 -34.90 -22.64 -20.87
CA LYS A 7 -34.91 -22.49 -22.33
C LYS A 7 -35.42 -23.77 -22.98
N LEU A 8 -36.15 -23.64 -24.09
CA LEU A 8 -36.56 -24.80 -24.89
C LEU A 8 -35.37 -25.26 -25.74
N ILE A 9 -34.82 -26.42 -25.43
CA ILE A 9 -33.76 -27.10 -26.18
C ILE A 9 -34.37 -28.37 -26.75
N GLU A 10 -34.41 -28.51 -28.07
CA GLU A 10 -35.02 -29.67 -28.76
C GLU A 10 -36.49 -29.89 -28.39
N GLY A 11 -37.27 -28.80 -28.31
CA GLY A 11 -38.69 -28.85 -27.99
C GLY A 11 -39.02 -29.21 -26.53
N LYS A 12 -38.01 -29.35 -25.66
CA LYS A 12 -38.19 -29.62 -24.23
C LYS A 12 -37.66 -28.47 -23.38
N PRO A 13 -38.43 -28.00 -22.37
CA PRO A 13 -37.94 -26.99 -21.44
C PRO A 13 -36.80 -27.57 -20.61
N LYS A 14 -35.60 -27.01 -20.75
CA LYS A 14 -34.41 -27.37 -19.97
C LYS A 14 -33.93 -26.13 -19.22
N CYS A 15 -33.69 -26.28 -17.92
CA CYS A 15 -33.02 -25.25 -17.14
C CYS A 15 -31.55 -25.22 -17.55
N VAL A 16 -31.15 -24.16 -18.24
CA VAL A 16 -29.76 -23.92 -18.58
C VAL A 16 -29.20 -22.86 -17.64
N PRO A 17 -27.97 -23.02 -17.14
CA PRO A 17 -27.29 -21.94 -16.45
C PRO A 17 -27.31 -20.73 -17.38
N GLU A 18 -27.80 -19.59 -16.90
CA GLU A 18 -27.54 -18.35 -17.62
C GLU A 18 -26.02 -18.20 -17.58
N LEU A 19 -25.38 -18.38 -18.75
CA LEU A 19 -24.03 -17.94 -18.96
C LEU A 19 -24.09 -16.41 -18.90
N ILE A 20 -24.20 -15.89 -17.68
CA ILE A 20 -23.78 -14.54 -17.36
C ILE A 20 -22.40 -14.49 -18.00
N ARG A 21 -22.24 -13.73 -19.09
CA ARG A 21 -20.91 -13.25 -19.48
C ARG A 21 -20.35 -12.77 -18.16
N ARG A 22 -19.35 -13.45 -17.60
CA ARG A 22 -18.66 -13.04 -16.39
C ARG A 22 -17.96 -11.71 -16.71
N SER A 23 -18.71 -10.62 -16.87
CA SER A 23 -18.49 -9.48 -16.00
C SER A 23 -18.79 -9.99 -14.60
N GLN A 24 -17.87 -10.79 -14.06
CA GLN A 24 -17.74 -10.83 -12.64
C GLN A 24 -17.51 -9.38 -12.27
N GLU A 25 -18.55 -8.84 -11.66
CA GLU A 25 -18.48 -7.89 -10.59
C GLU A 25 -17.59 -8.49 -9.47
N ASP A 26 -16.32 -8.78 -9.79
CA ASP A 26 -15.20 -8.69 -8.87
C ASP A 26 -15.01 -7.19 -8.67
N SER A 27 -16.02 -6.53 -8.11
CA SER A 27 -15.96 -5.12 -7.78
C SER A 27 -14.90 -5.01 -6.72
N ASN A 28 -13.65 -4.85 -7.14
CA ASN A 28 -12.59 -4.39 -6.30
C ASN A 28 -13.06 -3.02 -5.81
N PRO A 29 -13.53 -2.88 -4.55
CA PRO A 29 -14.06 -1.60 -4.09
C PRO A 29 -12.99 -0.50 -4.09
N CYS A 30 -11.70 -0.83 -4.25
CA CYS A 30 -10.62 0.14 -4.45
C CYS A 30 -10.50 0.64 -5.89
N ALA A 31 -11.14 0.01 -6.88
CA ALA A 31 -11.05 0.43 -8.28
C ALA A 31 -11.73 1.79 -8.54
N SER A 32 -12.72 2.16 -7.72
CA SER A 32 -13.47 3.42 -7.84
C SER A 32 -13.35 4.33 -6.61
N LYS A 33 -12.61 3.91 -5.57
CA LYS A 33 -12.47 4.67 -4.33
C LYS A 33 -11.23 5.57 -4.37
N SER A 34 -11.46 6.87 -4.45
CA SER A 34 -10.41 7.86 -4.20
C SER A 34 -10.20 8.03 -2.69
N CYS A 35 -9.01 7.69 -2.22
CA CYS A 35 -8.60 7.95 -0.84
C CYS A 35 -7.98 9.36 -0.71
N PRO A 36 -8.04 9.98 0.48
CA PRO A 36 -7.36 11.25 0.77
C PRO A 36 -5.86 11.23 0.43
N PHE A 37 -5.27 12.40 0.20
CA PHE A 37 -3.85 12.51 -0.11
C PHE A 37 -3.00 11.81 0.96
N GLY A 38 -2.04 10.98 0.51
CA GLY A 38 -1.14 10.25 1.40
C GLY A 38 -1.71 8.95 1.98
N THR A 39 -2.91 8.53 1.59
CA THR A 39 -3.50 7.24 2.01
C THR A 39 -3.69 6.30 0.81
N GLU A 40 -3.65 4.99 1.08
CA GLU A 40 -3.77 3.94 0.07
C GLU A 40 -5.04 3.13 0.31
N CYS A 41 -5.75 2.81 -0.77
CA CYS A 41 -6.91 1.94 -0.67
C CYS A 41 -6.44 0.48 -0.54
N LYS A 42 -6.84 -0.17 0.55
CA LYS A 42 -6.58 -1.58 0.82
C LYS A 42 -7.88 -2.36 0.89
N LEU A 43 -7.87 -3.56 0.33
CA LEU A 43 -8.95 -4.51 0.49
C LEU A 43 -8.87 -5.20 1.84
N GLU A 44 -9.93 -5.08 2.63
CA GLU A 44 -10.06 -5.74 3.92
C GLU A 44 -11.18 -6.77 3.88
N GLN A 45 -10.86 -8.01 4.22
CA GLN A 45 -11.84 -9.09 4.27
C GLN A 45 -12.61 -9.03 5.60
N VAL A 46 -13.88 -8.65 5.54
CA VAL A 46 -14.72 -8.54 6.73
C VAL A 46 -15.27 -9.90 7.15
N GLN A 47 -15.50 -10.06 8.45
CA GLN A 47 -16.29 -11.15 9.01
C GLN A 47 -17.71 -10.65 9.18
N CYS A 48 -18.64 -11.21 8.42
CA CYS A 48 -20.04 -10.84 8.44
C CYS A 48 -20.89 -11.97 9.04
N ILE A 49 -22.06 -11.65 9.59
CA ILE A 49 -22.94 -12.64 10.26
C ILE A 49 -23.48 -13.67 9.27
N ARG A 50 -23.68 -13.28 7.99
CA ARG A 50 -24.21 -14.16 6.93
C ARG A 50 -23.45 -13.96 5.62
N ALA A 51 -22.99 -15.06 5.03
CA ALA A 51 -22.20 -15.07 3.80
C ALA A 51 -23.04 -14.75 2.54
N PRO A 52 -22.41 -14.23 1.46
CA PRO A 52 -20.97 -13.99 1.29
C PRO A 52 -20.47 -12.69 1.95
N CYS A 53 -19.25 -12.69 2.49
CA CYS A 53 -18.58 -11.50 3.03
C CYS A 53 -17.59 -10.95 1.97
N PRO A 54 -18.03 -10.09 1.02
CA PRO A 54 -17.13 -9.49 0.05
C PRO A 54 -16.09 -8.59 0.75
N PRO A 55 -14.89 -8.43 0.17
CA PRO A 55 -13.90 -7.48 0.70
C PRO A 55 -14.42 -6.04 0.59
N ILE A 56 -14.06 -5.20 1.55
CA ILE A 56 -14.38 -3.76 1.55
C ILE A 56 -13.13 -2.92 1.22
N ALA A 57 -13.34 -1.71 0.72
CA ALA A 57 -12.28 -0.73 0.52
C ALA A 57 -12.06 0.09 1.79
N VAL A 58 -10.86 0.00 2.36
CA VAL A 58 -10.43 0.80 3.52
C VAL A 58 -9.27 1.69 3.09
N CYS A 59 -9.37 2.99 3.37
CA CYS A 59 -8.23 3.90 3.17
C CYS A 59 -7.33 3.79 4.41
N GLY A 60 -6.10 3.32 4.20
CA GLY A 60 -5.11 3.15 5.25
C GLY A 60 -3.81 3.90 4.95
N ALA A 61 -2.87 3.82 5.89
CA ALA A 61 -1.50 4.20 5.59
C ALA A 61 -0.99 3.37 4.41
N PRO A 62 -0.19 3.95 3.49
CA PRO A 62 0.32 3.21 2.35
C PRO A 62 1.15 2.02 2.82
N SER A 63 1.04 0.90 2.10
CA SER A 63 1.73 -0.35 2.42
C SER A 63 3.23 -0.22 2.16
N GLY A 64 3.91 0.52 3.04
CA GLY A 64 5.31 0.93 2.89
C GLY A 64 5.73 2.06 3.86
N TYR A 65 4.76 2.83 4.38
CA TYR A 65 5.04 3.94 5.32
C TYR A 65 5.45 3.48 6.73
N ASN A 66 5.31 2.18 7.02
CA ASN A 66 5.71 1.58 8.29
C ASN A 66 6.91 0.62 8.16
N LYS A 67 7.62 0.62 7.03
CA LYS A 67 8.81 -0.21 6.82
C LYS A 67 9.99 0.64 6.39
N CYS A 68 10.30 1.68 7.16
CA CYS A 68 11.63 2.25 7.07
C CYS A 68 12.66 1.16 7.38
N GLY A 69 13.82 1.25 6.74
CA GLY A 69 14.91 0.32 6.93
C GLY A 69 15.42 0.33 8.37
N VAL A 70 16.38 -0.56 8.63
CA VAL A 70 17.08 -0.57 9.92
C VAL A 70 17.70 0.80 10.17
N ASN A 71 17.48 1.35 11.37
CA ASN A 71 17.92 2.67 11.80
C ASN A 71 17.37 3.86 10.99
N GLU A 72 16.23 3.66 10.33
CA GLU A 72 15.49 4.73 9.68
C GLU A 72 14.18 5.03 10.42
N THR A 73 13.66 6.23 10.23
CA THR A 73 12.33 6.66 10.68
C THR A 73 11.66 7.44 9.57
N PHE A 74 10.36 7.26 9.42
CA PHE A 74 9.60 8.06 8.48
C PHE A 74 9.50 9.49 9.04
N ARG A 75 9.74 10.48 8.18
CA ARG A 75 9.55 11.89 8.50
C ARG A 75 8.62 12.49 7.47
N GLU A 76 7.50 13.05 7.91
CA GLU A 76 6.55 13.75 7.04
C GLU A 76 7.19 15.00 6.41
N CYS A 77 7.90 15.79 7.23
CA CYS A 77 8.78 16.87 6.78
C CYS A 77 10.22 16.35 6.75
N ALA A 78 10.62 15.79 5.61
CA ALA A 78 11.97 15.26 5.47
C ALA A 78 12.99 16.38 5.20
N THR A 79 14.21 16.25 5.70
CA THR A 79 15.32 17.15 5.34
C THR A 79 15.93 16.76 3.99
N LYS A 80 16.33 17.76 3.19
CA LYS A 80 17.14 17.52 1.97
C LYS A 80 18.60 17.22 2.27
N CYS A 81 19.08 17.54 3.47
CA CYS A 81 20.48 17.35 3.86
C CYS A 81 20.59 16.27 4.93
N GLU A 82 20.17 15.05 4.59
CA GLU A 82 20.35 13.90 5.48
C GLU A 82 21.85 13.66 5.73
N PRO A 83 22.29 13.48 6.99
CA PRO A 83 23.69 13.16 7.29
C PRO A 83 24.16 11.88 6.60
N THR A 84 25.36 11.92 6.03
CA THR A 84 26.02 10.77 5.40
C THR A 84 27.31 10.44 6.14
N CYS A 85 27.89 9.27 5.87
CA CYS A 85 29.16 8.90 6.47
C CYS A 85 30.29 9.90 6.12
N SER A 86 30.25 10.46 4.90
CA SER A 86 31.20 11.47 4.39
C SER A 86 30.92 12.88 4.91
N ASN A 87 29.66 13.21 5.22
CA ASN A 87 29.28 14.49 5.80
C ASN A 87 28.28 14.29 6.94
N LYS A 88 28.81 14.19 8.16
CA LYS A 88 28.03 13.91 9.38
C LYS A 88 27.26 15.14 9.89
N SER A 89 27.62 16.34 9.46
CA SER A 89 27.00 17.60 9.90
C SER A 89 26.83 18.56 8.71
N PRO A 90 25.94 18.23 7.76
CA PRO A 90 25.70 19.08 6.61
C PRO A 90 25.01 20.38 7.04
N ILE A 91 25.44 21.50 6.48
CA ILE A 91 24.71 22.77 6.58
C ILE A 91 23.44 22.62 5.74
N CYS A 92 22.28 22.84 6.35
CA CYS A 92 20.99 22.75 5.67
C CYS A 92 20.14 23.98 5.98
N ILE A 93 19.34 24.38 4.99
CA ILE A 93 18.23 25.29 5.23
C ILE A 93 17.03 24.51 5.75
N GLU A 94 16.32 25.07 6.71
CA GLU A 94 15.10 24.47 7.26
C GLU A 94 13.97 24.55 6.22
N MET A 95 13.81 23.49 5.44
CA MET A 95 12.70 23.35 4.51
C MET A 95 12.23 21.90 4.43
N CYS A 96 10.91 21.72 4.36
CA CYS A 96 10.31 20.40 4.24
C CYS A 96 10.41 19.88 2.80
N ALA A 97 11.08 18.74 2.64
CA ALA A 97 10.91 17.87 1.48
C ALA A 97 9.71 16.92 1.69
N PRO A 98 9.19 16.29 0.62
CA PRO A 98 8.17 15.25 0.74
C PRO A 98 8.58 14.15 1.71
N GLY A 99 7.60 13.60 2.41
CA GLY A 99 7.85 12.63 3.46
C GLY A 99 8.56 11.37 2.95
N LYS A 100 9.60 10.94 3.65
CA LYS A 100 10.40 9.75 3.34
C LYS A 100 11.04 9.15 4.59
N CYS A 101 11.55 7.93 4.45
CA CYS A 101 12.42 7.33 5.47
C CYS A 101 13.77 8.04 5.50
N GLN A 102 14.20 8.40 6.70
CA GLN A 102 15.44 9.10 6.97
C GLN A 102 16.20 8.45 8.12
N CYS A 103 17.53 8.55 8.12
CA CYS A 103 18.32 8.02 9.23
C CYS A 103 17.86 8.61 10.58
N LYS A 104 17.75 7.75 11.59
CA LYS A 104 17.50 8.18 12.98
C LYS A 104 18.64 9.10 13.45
N PRO A 105 18.39 9.99 14.41
CA PRO A 105 19.46 10.79 15.03
C PRO A 105 20.61 9.89 15.51
N GLY A 106 21.86 10.26 15.18
CA GLY A 106 23.06 9.47 15.50
C GLY A 106 23.44 8.40 14.46
N PHE A 107 22.64 8.22 13.41
CA PHE A 107 22.94 7.33 12.29
C PHE A 107 23.21 8.12 11.01
N TYR A 108 24.03 7.56 10.14
CA TYR A 108 24.53 8.19 8.92
C TYR A 108 24.32 7.27 7.73
N ARG A 109 23.88 7.83 6.60
CA ARG A 109 23.73 7.03 5.38
C ARG A 109 25.11 6.73 4.78
N ASN A 110 25.43 5.45 4.62
CA ASN A 110 26.64 5.01 3.95
C ASN A 110 26.44 4.94 2.42
N THR A 111 27.49 4.53 1.69
CA THR A 111 27.47 4.41 0.23
C THR A 111 26.57 3.29 -0.30
N THR A 112 26.26 2.28 0.53
CA THR A 112 25.31 1.21 0.19
C THR A 112 23.85 1.62 0.46
N GLY A 113 23.62 2.83 0.93
CA GLY A 113 22.29 3.37 1.20
C GLY A 113 21.71 2.95 2.56
N GLN A 114 22.51 2.37 3.45
CA GLN A 114 22.08 1.94 4.80
C GLN A 114 22.41 2.99 5.87
N CYS A 115 21.54 3.12 6.87
CA CYS A 115 21.79 3.96 8.03
C CYS A 115 22.56 3.17 9.09
N VAL A 116 23.81 3.57 9.31
CA VAL A 116 24.75 2.89 10.21
C VAL A 116 25.24 3.83 11.30
N ALA A 117 25.73 3.28 12.43
CA ALA A 117 26.30 4.11 13.48
C ALA A 117 27.60 4.78 13.00
N ALA A 118 28.04 5.86 13.64
CA ALA A 118 29.27 6.56 13.27
C ALA A 118 30.51 5.63 13.22
N ALA A 119 30.56 4.63 14.12
CA ALA A 119 31.63 3.64 14.18
C ALA A 119 31.63 2.66 12.99
N ASP A 120 30.46 2.46 12.38
CA ASP A 120 30.24 1.55 11.26
C ASP A 120 30.29 2.27 9.90
N CYS A 121 30.58 3.58 9.91
CA CYS A 121 30.96 4.30 8.70
C CYS A 121 32.35 3.83 8.28
N GLY A 122 32.41 2.70 7.57
CA GLY A 122 33.60 2.23 6.89
C GLY A 122 34.20 3.35 6.06
N SER A 123 35.50 3.57 6.24
CA SER A 123 36.32 4.55 5.53
C SER A 123 36.33 4.34 4.02
#